data_AF-A0A7W1ZDD6-F1
#
_entry.id   AF-A0A7W1ZDD6-F1
#
_cell.length_a   1.000
_cell.length_b   1.000
_cell.length_c   1.000
_cell.angle_alpha   90.00
_cell.angle_beta   90.00
_cell.angle_gamma   90.00
#
_symmetry.space_group_name_H-M   'P 1'
#
loop_
_entity.id
_entity.type
_entity.pdbx_description
1 polymer ?
#
loop_
_entity_poly.entity_id
_entity_poly.type
_entity_poly.pdbx_seq_one_letter_code
_entity_poly.pdbx_strand_id
1 'polypeptide(L)'
;MKFVDEFEDEIDSTEDWEGDAYFYEKEDWAGLLNFRKEKATKEPSDLYAQLRYAEALNLNKKFCEAIEFLTPLYKENHGSGFAVHEILDALYGLNKNEDDFIWQKKPRILKLDNNILELCVKLLTGKRKHVSLMQLFCDLLVEADYLKFDENELSKFLVKNEKLFDFIGDKKYYFNIEIKLKKQKK
;
A
#
# COMPACT_ATOMS: atom_id res chain seq x y z
N MET A 1 31.37 -17.83 -18.26
CA MET A 1 30.78 -16.48 -18.35
C MET A 1 29.85 -16.46 -19.57
N LYS A 2 28.75 -17.24 -19.49
CA LYS A 2 27.75 -17.45 -20.55
C LYS A 2 26.31 -17.54 -20.03
N PHE A 3 26.13 -17.41 -18.71
CA PHE A 3 24.82 -17.53 -18.04
C PHE A 3 24.10 -16.19 -17.86
N VAL A 4 24.74 -15.07 -18.20
CA VAL A 4 24.16 -13.73 -18.06
C VAL A 4 23.42 -13.37 -19.35
N ASP A 5 24.05 -13.57 -20.52
CA ASP A 5 23.45 -13.25 -21.83
C ASP A 5 22.18 -14.07 -22.14
N GLU A 6 22.14 -15.38 -21.81
CA GLU A 6 20.95 -16.22 -22.08
C GLU A 6 19.74 -15.86 -21.20
N PHE A 7 19.96 -15.20 -20.05
CA PHE A 7 18.88 -14.80 -19.13
C PHE A 7 18.27 -13.45 -19.50
N GLU A 8 19.06 -12.54 -20.08
CA GLU A 8 18.59 -11.25 -20.59
C GLU A 8 17.70 -11.42 -21.84
N ASP A 9 18.04 -12.35 -22.73
CA ASP A 9 17.27 -12.64 -23.95
C ASP A 9 15.92 -13.33 -23.66
N GLU A 10 15.81 -14.13 -22.58
CA GLU A 10 14.55 -14.80 -22.20
C GLU A 10 13.54 -13.81 -21.61
N ILE A 11 14.00 -12.86 -20.78
CA ILE A 11 13.15 -11.87 -20.12
C ILE A 11 12.58 -10.83 -21.12
N ASP A 12 13.32 -10.50 -22.18
CA ASP A 12 12.86 -9.57 -23.23
C ASP A 12 11.67 -10.12 -24.05
N SER A 13 11.43 -11.44 -23.99
CA SER A 13 10.31 -12.11 -24.67
C SER A 13 9.08 -12.37 -23.78
N THR A 14 9.22 -12.14 -22.47
CA THR A 14 8.18 -12.36 -21.46
C THR A 14 7.42 -11.07 -21.16
N GLU A 15 6.12 -11.17 -20.90
CA GLU A 15 5.32 -9.98 -20.57
C GLU A 15 5.84 -9.35 -19.26
N ASP A 16 5.81 -8.01 -19.15
CA ASP A 16 6.40 -7.24 -18.04
C ASP A 16 6.03 -7.70 -16.61
N TRP A 17 4.93 -8.44 -16.46
CA TRP A 17 4.48 -9.00 -15.18
C TRP A 17 5.18 -10.32 -14.83
N GLU A 18 5.66 -11.09 -15.80
CA GLU A 18 6.36 -12.37 -15.58
C GLU A 18 7.75 -12.13 -14.97
N GLY A 19 8.50 -11.17 -15.51
CA GLY A 19 9.80 -10.77 -14.95
C GLY A 19 9.67 -10.17 -13.55
N ASP A 20 8.66 -9.32 -13.34
CA ASP A 20 8.37 -8.73 -12.02
C ASP A 20 8.02 -9.82 -10.98
N ALA A 21 7.13 -10.76 -11.34
CA ALA A 21 6.73 -11.87 -10.48
C ALA A 21 7.93 -12.76 -10.13
N TYR A 22 8.79 -13.07 -11.09
CA TYR A 22 9.98 -13.89 -10.89
C TYR A 22 10.90 -13.32 -9.79
N PHE A 23 11.24 -12.02 -9.86
CA PHE A 23 12.11 -11.42 -8.86
C PHE A 23 11.41 -11.28 -7.50
N TYR A 24 10.11 -10.95 -7.51
CA TYR A 24 9.32 -10.77 -6.29
C TYR A 24 9.16 -12.09 -5.51
N GLU A 25 8.81 -13.19 -6.18
CA GLU A 25 8.65 -14.52 -5.56
C GLU A 25 9.94 -15.06 -4.97
N LYS A 26 11.08 -14.68 -5.54
CA LYS A 26 12.42 -15.03 -5.05
C LYS A 26 12.95 -14.07 -3.98
N GLU A 27 12.21 -13.01 -3.68
CA GLU A 27 12.65 -11.90 -2.82
C GLU A 27 14.01 -11.30 -3.29
N ASP A 28 14.29 -11.37 -4.59
CA ASP A 28 15.49 -10.77 -5.19
C ASP A 28 15.24 -9.29 -5.46
N TRP A 29 15.25 -8.50 -4.37
CA TRP A 29 14.97 -7.07 -4.42
C TRP A 29 15.98 -6.30 -5.28
N ALA A 30 17.24 -6.75 -5.31
CA ALA A 30 18.27 -6.11 -6.13
C ALA A 30 18.04 -6.36 -7.63
N GLY A 31 17.68 -7.59 -8.00
CA GLY A 31 17.25 -7.94 -9.35
C GLY A 31 16.01 -7.16 -9.78
N LEU A 32 14.98 -7.12 -8.92
CA LEU A 32 13.74 -6.35 -9.17
C LEU A 32 14.01 -4.86 -9.40
N LEU A 33 14.93 -4.27 -8.63
CA LEU A 33 15.33 -2.87 -8.78
C LEU A 33 15.97 -2.60 -10.15
N ASN A 34 16.89 -3.45 -10.59
CA ASN A 34 17.55 -3.28 -11.88
C ASN A 34 16.55 -3.44 -13.03
N PHE A 35 15.71 -4.46 -12.95
CA PHE A 35 14.67 -4.74 -13.95
C PHE A 35 13.70 -3.56 -14.10
N ARG A 36 13.13 -3.08 -13.00
CA ARG A 36 12.17 -1.95 -13.03
C ARG A 36 12.84 -0.63 -13.41
N LYS A 37 14.10 -0.42 -13.05
CA LYS A 37 14.88 0.75 -13.49
C LYS A 37 15.05 0.77 -15.01
N GLU A 38 15.37 -0.39 -15.60
CA GLU A 38 15.53 -0.52 -17.05
C GLU A 38 14.21 -0.19 -17.77
N LYS A 39 13.10 -0.75 -17.31
CA LYS A 39 11.75 -0.45 -17.86
C LYS A 39 11.40 1.03 -17.73
N ALA A 40 11.57 1.63 -16.56
CA ALA A 40 11.33 3.06 -16.35
C ALA A 40 12.23 3.95 -17.23
N THR A 41 13.45 3.49 -17.57
CA THR A 41 14.37 4.20 -18.46
C THR A 41 13.96 4.07 -19.93
N LYS A 42 13.48 2.90 -20.36
CA LYS A 42 12.96 2.66 -21.71
C LYS A 42 11.68 3.46 -21.98
N GLU A 43 10.84 3.64 -20.96
CA GLU A 43 9.53 4.30 -21.07
C GLU A 43 9.37 5.45 -20.05
N PRO A 44 10.09 6.58 -20.24
CA PRO A 44 10.11 7.67 -19.26
C PRO A 44 8.77 8.39 -19.09
N SER A 45 7.86 8.29 -20.07
CA SER A 45 6.50 8.84 -19.99
C SER A 45 5.49 7.91 -19.32
N ASP A 46 5.83 6.63 -19.12
CA ASP A 46 4.94 5.72 -18.40
C ASP A 46 5.06 5.93 -16.90
N LEU A 47 4.11 6.68 -16.35
CA LEU A 47 3.99 6.95 -14.93
C LEU A 47 3.86 5.68 -14.09
N TYR A 48 3.30 4.60 -14.62
CA TYR A 48 3.19 3.33 -13.91
C TYR A 48 4.56 2.65 -13.80
N ALA A 49 5.34 2.58 -14.89
CA ALA A 49 6.73 2.14 -14.84
C ALA A 49 7.59 2.98 -13.88
N GLN A 50 7.41 4.31 -13.86
CA GLN A 50 8.12 5.18 -12.91
C GLN A 50 7.75 4.84 -11.45
N LEU A 51 6.47 4.62 -11.15
CA LEU A 51 6.03 4.24 -9.80
C LEU A 51 6.60 2.88 -9.37
N ARG A 52 6.56 1.88 -10.26
CA ARG A 52 7.13 0.56 -9.95
C ARG A 52 8.62 0.64 -9.64
N TYR A 53 9.37 1.46 -10.38
CA TYR A 53 10.79 1.70 -10.07
C TYR A 53 10.97 2.34 -8.68
N ALA A 54 10.14 3.33 -8.32
CA ALA A 54 10.20 3.94 -6.99
C ALA A 54 9.82 2.98 -5.86
N GLU A 55 8.83 2.12 -6.06
CA GLU A 55 8.52 1.02 -5.13
C GLU A 55 9.74 0.09 -4.95
N ALA A 56 10.42 -0.26 -6.04
CA ALA A 56 11.63 -1.09 -5.95
C ALA A 56 12.78 -0.38 -5.21
N LEU A 57 12.90 0.95 -5.32
CA LEU A 57 13.83 1.73 -4.50
C LEU A 57 13.47 1.61 -3.01
N ASN A 58 12.19 1.69 -2.65
CA ASN A 58 11.72 1.53 -1.26
C ASN A 58 12.00 0.12 -0.72
N LEU A 59 11.71 -0.93 -1.49
CA LEU A 59 12.02 -2.33 -1.11
C LEU A 59 13.52 -2.54 -0.85
N ASN A 60 14.38 -1.81 -1.57
CA ASN A 60 15.83 -1.81 -1.37
C ASN A 60 16.32 -0.80 -0.32
N LYS A 61 15.42 -0.19 0.46
CA LYS A 61 15.72 0.81 1.50
C LYS A 61 16.44 2.06 0.97
N LYS A 62 16.31 2.34 -0.34
CA LYS A 62 16.86 3.53 -1.01
C LYS A 62 15.89 4.70 -0.91
N PHE A 63 15.43 5.00 0.30
CA PHE A 63 14.32 5.91 0.54
C PHE A 63 14.59 7.35 0.08
N CYS A 64 15.81 7.88 0.29
CA CYS A 64 16.16 9.21 -0.21
C CYS A 64 16.11 9.26 -1.75
N GLU A 65 16.65 8.23 -2.41
CA GLU A 65 16.64 8.12 -3.88
C GLU A 65 15.20 8.06 -4.41
N ALA A 66 14.31 7.30 -3.75
CA ALA A 66 12.89 7.23 -4.09
C ALA A 66 12.19 8.60 -3.99
N ILE A 67 12.41 9.35 -2.89
CA ILE A 67 11.83 10.68 -2.70
C ILE A 67 12.38 11.66 -3.74
N GLU A 68 13.69 11.69 -3.96
CA GLU A 68 14.33 12.58 -4.94
C GLU A 68 13.81 12.32 -6.35
N PHE A 69 13.67 11.05 -6.72
CA PHE A 69 13.15 10.62 -8.01
C PHE A 69 11.66 10.98 -8.20
N LEU A 70 10.80 10.70 -7.20
CA LEU A 70 9.37 10.94 -7.31
C LEU A 70 8.98 12.42 -7.16
N THR A 71 9.78 13.24 -6.47
CA THR A 71 9.44 14.65 -6.21
C THR A 71 9.07 15.45 -7.48
N PRO A 72 9.88 15.47 -8.55
CA PRO A 72 9.51 16.18 -9.78
C PRO A 72 8.27 15.57 -10.45
N LEU A 73 8.19 14.23 -10.53
CA LEU A 73 7.05 13.53 -11.15
C LEU A 73 5.74 13.82 -10.42
N TYR A 74 5.77 13.82 -9.08
CA TYR A 74 4.62 14.16 -8.24
C TYR A 74 4.16 15.59 -8.49
N LYS A 75 5.07 16.58 -8.57
CA LYS A 75 4.67 17.98 -8.81
C LYS A 75 3.83 18.11 -10.09
N GLU A 76 4.20 17.40 -11.14
CA GLU A 76 3.52 17.43 -12.43
C GLU A 76 2.25 16.56 -12.46
N ASN A 77 2.21 15.47 -11.68
CA ASN A 77 1.20 14.42 -11.81
C ASN A 77 0.39 14.13 -10.52
N HIS A 78 0.44 14.99 -9.49
CA HIS A 78 -0.19 14.79 -8.17
C HIS A 78 -1.73 14.61 -8.17
N GLY A 79 -2.37 14.68 -9.33
CA GLY A 79 -3.75 14.25 -9.49
C GLY A 79 -3.92 12.77 -9.16
N SER A 80 -5.14 12.39 -8.73
CA SER A 80 -5.50 10.99 -8.48
C SER A 80 -4.60 10.22 -7.49
N GLY A 81 -3.87 10.90 -6.60
CA GLY A 81 -3.05 10.25 -5.58
C GLY A 81 -1.72 9.65 -6.08
N PHE A 82 -1.29 10.00 -7.29
CA PHE A 82 -0.01 9.54 -7.85
C PHE A 82 1.14 9.73 -6.84
N ALA A 83 1.98 8.71 -6.71
CA ALA A 83 3.19 8.68 -5.88
C ALA A 83 3.00 8.88 -4.37
N VAL A 84 1.76 9.07 -3.87
CA VAL A 84 1.51 9.31 -2.43
C VAL A 84 2.01 8.14 -1.59
N HIS A 85 1.66 6.91 -1.96
CA HIS A 85 2.09 5.71 -1.26
C HIS A 85 3.61 5.60 -1.19
N GLU A 86 4.29 5.70 -2.33
CA GLU A 86 5.74 5.45 -2.39
C GLU A 86 6.54 6.54 -1.70
N ILE A 87 6.08 7.79 -1.75
CA ILE A 87 6.69 8.90 -0.99
C ILE A 87 6.48 8.66 0.52
N LEU A 88 5.29 8.26 0.96
CA LEU A 88 5.01 8.01 2.38
C LEU A 88 5.81 6.82 2.92
N ASP A 89 5.90 5.73 2.18
CA ASP A 89 6.72 4.57 2.54
C ASP A 89 8.20 4.96 2.71
N ALA A 90 8.73 5.77 1.77
CA ALA A 90 10.09 6.27 1.86
C ALA A 90 10.30 7.18 3.09
N LEU A 91 9.36 8.09 3.37
CA LEU A 91 9.42 8.96 4.55
C LEU A 91 9.44 8.13 5.84
N TYR A 92 8.51 7.18 5.99
CA TYR A 92 8.47 6.33 7.17
C TYR A 92 9.72 5.44 7.30
N GLY A 93 10.26 4.94 6.18
CA GLY A 93 11.55 4.23 6.15
C GLY A 93 12.73 5.07 6.67
N LEU A 94 12.64 6.40 6.54
CA LEU A 94 13.62 7.37 7.08
C LEU A 94 13.31 7.83 8.51
N ASN A 95 12.31 7.25 9.18
CA ASN A 95 11.76 7.74 10.46
C ASN A 95 11.23 9.18 10.39
N LYS A 96 10.81 9.62 9.20
CA LYS A 96 10.10 10.88 8.97
C LYS A 96 8.60 10.65 9.03
N ASN A 97 7.83 11.73 8.94
CA ASN A 97 6.38 11.70 8.88
C ASN A 97 5.85 12.44 7.65
N GLU A 98 4.55 12.40 7.45
CA GLU A 98 3.90 13.00 6.30
C GLU A 98 4.13 14.51 6.17
N ASP A 99 4.39 15.25 7.25
CA ASP A 99 4.62 16.69 7.19
C ASP A 99 6.05 17.04 6.73
N ASP A 100 6.94 16.04 6.58
CA ASP A 100 8.32 16.23 6.10
C ASP A 100 8.45 16.30 4.56
N PHE A 101 7.33 16.25 3.83
CA PHE A 101 7.28 16.40 2.38
C PHE A 101 6.35 17.55 1.96
N ILE A 102 6.74 18.26 0.89
CA ILE A 102 6.00 19.42 0.38
C ILE A 102 4.89 18.93 -0.57
N TRP A 103 3.77 18.50 0.01
CA TRP A 103 2.60 18.04 -0.76
C TRP A 103 1.91 19.18 -1.52
N GLN A 104 1.51 18.91 -2.77
CA GLN A 104 0.64 19.82 -3.53
C GLN A 104 -0.80 19.75 -3.01
N LYS A 105 -1.21 18.54 -2.61
CA LYS A 105 -2.45 18.26 -1.90
C LYS A 105 -2.13 17.36 -0.71
N LYS A 106 -2.47 17.79 0.50
CA LYS A 106 -2.21 17.00 1.71
C LYS A 106 -2.94 15.65 1.61
N PRO A 107 -2.23 14.50 1.71
CA PRO A 107 -2.85 13.19 1.60
C PRO A 107 -3.72 12.89 2.82
N ARG A 108 -4.83 12.18 2.61
CA ARG A 108 -5.68 11.64 3.67
C ARG A 108 -5.08 10.32 4.16
N ILE A 109 -4.38 10.40 5.28
CA ILE A 109 -3.74 9.25 5.92
C ILE A 109 -4.62 8.76 7.05
N LEU A 110 -4.99 7.47 7.02
CA LEU A 110 -5.70 6.85 8.13
C LEU A 110 -4.71 6.15 9.07
N LYS A 111 -4.94 6.34 10.37
CA LYS A 111 -4.15 5.80 11.48
C LYS A 111 -5.09 5.06 12.44
N LEU A 112 -4.56 4.15 13.24
CA LEU A 112 -5.34 3.43 14.25
C LEU A 112 -5.62 4.30 15.48
N ASP A 113 -6.63 5.17 15.35
CA ASP A 113 -7.08 6.12 16.38
C ASP A 113 -8.62 6.13 16.53
N ASN A 114 -9.17 7.10 17.27
CA ASN A 114 -10.63 7.18 17.40
C ASN A 114 -11.33 7.58 16.09
N ASN A 115 -10.65 8.28 15.18
CA ASN A 115 -11.23 8.66 13.89
C ASN A 115 -11.47 7.43 13.02
N ILE A 116 -10.58 6.42 13.05
CA ILE A 116 -10.83 5.17 12.32
C ILE A 116 -12.00 4.39 12.92
N LEU A 117 -12.19 4.42 14.24
CA LEU A 117 -13.36 3.79 14.89
C LEU A 117 -14.65 4.43 14.42
N GLU A 118 -14.73 5.76 14.39
CA GLU A 118 -15.88 6.50 13.91
C GLU A 118 -16.18 6.20 12.43
N LEU A 119 -15.13 6.10 11.60
CA LEU A 119 -15.27 5.75 10.20
C LEU A 119 -15.78 4.31 10.02
N CYS A 120 -15.22 3.34 10.75
CA CYS A 120 -15.73 1.97 10.74
C CYS A 120 -17.20 1.91 11.19
N VAL A 121 -17.58 2.68 12.20
CA VAL A 121 -18.99 2.79 12.63
C VAL A 121 -19.85 3.35 11.49
N LYS A 122 -19.42 4.41 10.83
CA LYS A 122 -20.15 4.98 9.68
C LYS A 122 -20.32 3.95 8.56
N LEU A 123 -19.26 3.23 8.18
CA LEU A 123 -19.28 2.22 7.11
C LEU A 123 -20.17 1.01 7.43
N LEU A 124 -20.23 0.62 8.71
CA LEU A 124 -21.06 -0.48 9.18
C LEU A 124 -22.50 -0.06 9.50
N THR A 125 -22.79 1.23 9.56
CA THR A 125 -24.14 1.74 9.84
C THR A 125 -25.12 1.31 8.74
N GLY A 126 -26.27 0.76 9.14
CA GLY A 126 -27.28 0.24 8.22
C GLY A 126 -27.00 -1.16 7.66
N LYS A 127 -25.81 -1.74 7.90
CA LYS A 127 -25.51 -3.12 7.50
C LYS A 127 -26.27 -4.11 8.41
N ARG A 128 -27.19 -4.88 7.81
CA ARG A 128 -28.04 -5.83 8.56
C ARG A 128 -27.30 -7.11 8.97
N LYS A 129 -26.37 -7.58 8.13
CA LYS A 129 -25.53 -8.76 8.38
C LYS A 129 -24.12 -8.32 8.81
N HIS A 130 -23.34 -9.25 9.35
CA HIS A 130 -21.91 -9.03 9.50
C HIS A 130 -21.28 -8.87 8.12
N VAL A 131 -20.22 -8.09 8.07
CA VAL A 131 -19.44 -7.82 6.86
C VAL A 131 -18.05 -8.40 7.10
N SER A 132 -17.44 -8.99 6.08
CA SER A 132 -16.05 -9.44 6.18
C SER A 132 -15.15 -8.27 6.58
N LEU A 133 -14.22 -8.53 7.51
CA LEU A 133 -13.22 -7.53 7.88
C LEU A 133 -12.38 -7.09 6.67
N MET A 134 -12.13 -7.99 5.73
CA MET A 134 -11.45 -7.66 4.46
C MET A 134 -12.25 -6.63 3.67
N GLN A 135 -13.57 -6.81 3.54
CA GLN A 135 -14.41 -5.81 2.86
C GLN A 135 -14.38 -4.47 3.58
N LEU A 136 -14.42 -4.45 4.92
CA LEU A 136 -14.29 -3.21 5.67
C LEU A 136 -12.93 -2.54 5.44
N PHE A 137 -11.85 -3.32 5.36
CA PHE A 137 -10.52 -2.80 5.03
C PHE A 137 -10.48 -2.22 3.60
N CYS A 138 -11.05 -2.90 2.61
CA CYS A 138 -11.19 -2.36 1.25
C CYS A 138 -12.00 -1.06 1.23
N ASP A 139 -13.09 -0.97 1.99
CA ASP A 139 -13.87 0.27 2.11
C ASP A 139 -13.02 1.41 2.71
N LEU A 140 -12.10 1.10 3.64
CA LEU A 140 -11.15 2.08 4.19
C LEU A 140 -10.06 2.49 3.18
N LEU A 141 -9.57 1.56 2.35
CA LEU A 141 -8.63 1.87 1.26
C LEU A 141 -9.22 2.89 0.29
N VAL A 142 -10.51 2.76 -0.05
CA VAL A 142 -11.21 3.71 -0.93
C VAL A 142 -11.35 5.10 -0.30
N GLU A 143 -11.38 5.16 1.03
CA GLU A 143 -11.54 6.41 1.78
C GLU A 143 -10.21 7.15 2.02
N ALA A 144 -9.06 6.55 1.74
CA ALA A 144 -7.75 7.10 2.10
C ALA A 144 -6.82 7.21 0.89
N ASP A 145 -5.86 8.12 0.98
CA ASP A 145 -4.70 8.11 0.07
C ASP A 145 -3.57 7.20 0.62
N TYR A 146 -3.65 6.81 1.89
CA TYR A 146 -2.71 5.88 2.54
C TYR A 146 -3.26 5.32 3.86
N LEU A 147 -3.01 4.03 4.12
CA LEU A 147 -3.28 3.40 5.41
C LEU A 147 -1.96 3.13 6.14
N LYS A 148 -1.80 3.68 7.35
CA LYS A 148 -0.61 3.43 8.18
C LYS A 148 -0.72 2.14 9.00
N PHE A 149 -1.51 1.20 8.52
CA PHE A 149 -1.75 -0.07 9.17
C PHE A 149 -2.15 -1.11 8.15
N ASP A 150 -1.80 -2.36 8.43
CA ASP A 150 -2.28 -3.51 7.65
C ASP A 150 -3.61 -4.05 8.21
N GLU A 151 -4.16 -5.06 7.54
CA GLU A 151 -5.40 -5.71 7.93
C GLU A 151 -5.30 -6.41 9.30
N ASN A 152 -4.12 -6.93 9.65
CA ASN A 152 -3.87 -7.58 10.94
C ASN A 152 -3.91 -6.58 12.09
N GLU A 153 -3.30 -5.42 11.90
CA GLU A 153 -3.26 -4.33 12.85
C GLU A 153 -4.66 -3.73 13.04
N LEU A 154 -5.40 -3.51 11.94
CA LEU A 154 -6.81 -3.11 12.01
C LEU A 154 -7.64 -4.13 12.79
N SER A 155 -7.49 -5.43 12.48
CA SER A 155 -8.19 -6.51 13.17
C SER A 155 -7.95 -6.45 14.68
N LYS A 156 -6.68 -6.43 15.10
CA LYS A 156 -6.27 -6.35 16.51
C LYS A 156 -6.83 -5.09 17.18
N PHE A 157 -6.83 -3.97 16.46
CA PHE A 157 -7.34 -2.70 16.96
C PHE A 157 -8.86 -2.74 17.18
N LEU A 158 -9.63 -3.27 16.24
CA LEU A 158 -11.08 -3.38 16.37
C LEU A 158 -11.49 -4.39 17.45
N VAL A 159 -10.77 -5.50 17.57
CA VAL A 159 -11.00 -6.51 18.63
C VAL A 159 -10.79 -5.90 20.02
N LYS A 160 -9.79 -5.03 20.21
CA LYS A 160 -9.62 -4.28 21.47
C LYS A 160 -10.77 -3.31 21.76
N ASN A 161 -11.53 -2.92 20.73
CA ASN A 161 -12.69 -2.05 20.81
C ASN A 161 -14.02 -2.82 20.70
N GLU A 162 -14.06 -4.08 21.17
CA GLU A 162 -15.23 -4.96 21.07
C GLU A 162 -16.49 -4.46 21.78
N LYS A 163 -16.43 -3.38 22.56
CA LYS A 163 -17.66 -2.74 23.09
C LYS A 163 -18.56 -2.21 21.99
N LEU A 164 -17.99 -1.80 20.85
CA LEU A 164 -18.71 -1.23 19.71
C LEU A 164 -19.14 -2.29 18.67
N PHE A 165 -18.44 -3.42 18.64
CA PHE A 165 -18.54 -4.38 17.54
C PHE A 165 -18.86 -5.80 18.03
N ASP A 166 -19.71 -6.48 17.26
CA ASP A 166 -19.93 -7.91 17.32
C ASP A 166 -19.04 -8.58 16.26
N PHE A 167 -18.42 -9.69 16.64
CA PHE A 167 -17.50 -10.44 15.79
C PHE A 167 -17.94 -11.90 15.65
N ILE A 168 -17.79 -12.45 14.45
CA ILE A 168 -17.91 -13.89 14.15
C ILE A 168 -16.59 -14.36 13.56
N GLY A 169 -16.16 -15.58 13.90
CA GLY A 169 -14.93 -16.20 13.38
C GLY A 169 -13.77 -16.23 14.37
N ASP A 170 -12.63 -16.74 13.92
CA ASP A 170 -11.42 -16.79 14.72
C ASP A 170 -10.73 -15.41 14.75
N LYS A 171 -10.77 -14.76 15.92
CA LYS A 171 -10.15 -13.45 16.15
C LYS A 171 -8.61 -13.45 15.98
N LYS A 172 -7.97 -14.63 15.81
CA LYS A 172 -6.55 -14.74 15.48
C LYS A 172 -6.24 -14.51 14.01
N TYR A 173 -7.21 -14.73 13.11
CA TYR A 173 -7.01 -14.69 11.67
C TYR A 173 -8.01 -13.73 11.02
N TYR A 174 -7.53 -12.55 10.63
CA TYR A 174 -8.37 -11.45 10.13
C TYR A 174 -9.25 -11.83 8.92
N PHE A 175 -8.75 -12.69 8.02
CA PHE A 175 -9.48 -13.17 6.85
C PHE A 175 -10.80 -13.88 7.19
N ASN A 176 -10.89 -14.49 8.37
CA ASN A 176 -12.06 -15.26 8.80
C ASN A 176 -12.98 -14.47 9.73
N ILE A 177 -12.67 -13.19 9.98
CA ILE A 177 -13.47 -12.35 10.88
C ILE A 177 -14.56 -11.65 10.08
N GLU A 178 -15.80 -11.81 10.54
CA GLU A 178 -16.89 -10.93 10.16
C GLU A 178 -17.21 -9.98 11.32
N ILE A 179 -17.53 -8.73 11.00
CA ILE A 179 -17.77 -7.66 11.95
C ILE A 179 -19.12 -7.00 11.71
N LYS A 180 -19.78 -6.58 12.80
CA LYS A 180 -21.00 -5.78 12.77
C LYS A 180 -21.02 -4.80 13.93
N LEU A 181 -21.77 -3.70 13.80
CA LEU A 181 -22.10 -2.86 14.95
C LEU A 181 -22.99 -3.57 15.96
N LYS A 182 -22.59 -3.49 17.23
CA LYS A 182 -23.43 -3.87 18.35
C LYS A 182 -24.68 -3.00 18.38
N LYS A 183 -25.81 -3.62 18.73
CA LYS A 183 -27.00 -2.85 19.10
C LYS A 183 -26.70 -2.15 20.42
N GLN A 184 -26.66 -0.82 20.42
CA GLN A 184 -26.68 -0.07 21.67
C GLN A 184 -28.00 -0.38 22.38
N LYS A 185 -27.94 -1.01 23.56
CA LYS A 185 -29.11 -1.14 24.42
C LYS A 185 -29.48 0.27 24.87
N LYS A 186 -30.69 0.69 24.50
CA LYS A 186 -31.31 1.88 25.10
C LYS A 186 -31.51 1.67 26.60
#